data_AF-A0A2T6G683-F1
#
_entry.id   AF-A0A2T6G683-F1
#
_cell.length_a   1.000
_cell.length_b   1.000
_cell.length_c   1.000
_cell.angle_alpha   90.00
_cell.angle_beta   90.00
_cell.angle_gamma   90.00
#
_symmetry.space_group_name_H-M   'P 1'
#
loop_
_entity.id
_entity.type
_entity.pdbx_description
1 polymer ?
#
loop_
_entity_poly.entity_id
_entity_poly.type
_entity_poly.pdbx_seq_one_letter_code
_entity_poly.pdbx_strand_id
1 'polypeptide(L)'
;MNIVLARIVIMYKKWNRSENMSKKWMVSILTLTAVIMLSGTVFASSNFKISINGVHVQLPNEAKLEDGQLLVPIRWITENLGATLNWSETESSITIKTANQIQIDRFMDVKRFTTARKLVELWLQGVRTRSGSLQYATLSPQLQQATFKTFENQYWGTGGSSPWIENVVIGSEEKVKDDLVRFVVEYDLASSNWHWSGGRKEITVERIQNDPYEAWQITSIHTKSNEHEIFTPSETVDDTEVTTTSPQANGSVNLTDDEAKAILNRLIPKAVDLYGMFNGSDSFKVDKTKTIPGEEGYAQIIDENFKSVADLKKAVEDVFTIDCAQKVFYSRYLTPDKDRPLYKDYEGKLYVDKNNGGHGWATEFLIDTAKLKGQKDQSAEIELDTTVLDDPGDKLTISIVYVNDKWLLASRLD
;
A
#
# COMPACT_ATOMS: atom_id res chain seq x y z
N MET A 1 -75.28 24.44 7.02
CA MET A 1 -74.27 24.67 8.08
C MET A 1 -73.96 26.15 8.09
N ASN A 2 -74.23 26.83 9.20
CA ASN A 2 -74.48 28.27 9.27
C ASN A 2 -73.23 29.12 9.01
N ILE A 3 -73.35 30.07 8.08
CA ILE A 3 -72.41 31.17 7.87
C ILE A 3 -72.71 32.23 8.93
N VAL A 4 -71.80 32.44 9.88
CA VAL A 4 -71.89 33.53 10.85
C VAL A 4 -71.39 34.82 10.18
N LEU A 5 -72.33 35.65 9.74
CA LEU A 5 -72.06 37.02 9.30
C LEU A 5 -72.04 37.94 10.53
N ALA A 6 -70.85 38.37 10.96
CA ALA A 6 -70.71 39.41 11.96
C ALA A 6 -70.83 40.79 11.29
N ARG A 7 -71.87 41.55 11.65
CA ARG A 7 -72.06 42.96 11.30
C ARG A 7 -71.01 43.82 12.01
N ILE A 8 -70.09 44.43 11.26
CA ILE A 8 -69.26 45.53 11.75
C ILE A 8 -70.10 46.81 11.67
N VAL A 9 -70.57 47.30 12.82
CA VAL A 9 -71.14 48.64 12.95
C VAL A 9 -69.99 49.63 13.05
N ILE A 10 -69.65 50.31 11.95
CA ILE A 10 -68.70 51.43 11.97
C ILE A 10 -69.44 52.66 12.51
N MET A 11 -69.27 52.96 13.79
CA MET A 11 -69.61 54.29 14.32
C MET A 11 -68.54 55.29 13.86
N TYR A 12 -68.86 56.10 12.86
CA TYR A 12 -68.06 57.28 12.52
C TYR A 12 -68.26 58.35 13.62
N LYS A 13 -67.39 58.35 14.63
CA LYS A 13 -67.25 59.52 15.51
C LYS A 13 -66.53 60.60 14.72
N LYS A 14 -67.28 61.64 14.32
CA LYS A 14 -66.79 62.83 13.61
C LYS A 14 -65.61 63.42 14.40
N TRP A 15 -64.39 63.25 13.89
CA TRP A 15 -63.18 63.81 14.50
C TRP A 15 -63.16 65.32 14.26
N ASN A 16 -63.37 66.08 15.34
CA ASN A 16 -63.31 67.54 15.30
C ASN A 16 -61.85 67.96 15.08
N ARG A 17 -61.56 68.58 13.94
CA ARG A 17 -60.31 69.30 13.71
C ARG A 17 -60.27 70.52 14.61
N SER A 18 -59.49 70.47 15.68
CA SER A 18 -58.92 71.64 16.35
C SER A 18 -58.06 71.17 17.50
N GLU A 19 -56.78 70.94 17.23
CA GLU A 19 -55.69 71.40 18.08
C GLU A 19 -54.39 71.21 17.31
N ASN A 20 -53.76 72.32 16.94
CA ASN A 20 -52.44 72.30 16.34
C ASN A 20 -51.48 71.69 17.36
N MET A 21 -51.09 70.43 17.12
CA MET A 21 -49.94 69.82 17.77
C MET A 21 -48.78 70.80 17.71
N SER A 22 -48.29 71.26 18.86
CA SER A 22 -47.22 72.24 18.86
C SER A 22 -46.00 71.65 18.15
N LYS A 23 -45.25 72.46 17.41
CA LYS A 23 -44.09 71.99 16.61
C LYS A 23 -43.12 71.12 17.43
N LYS A 24 -43.04 71.35 18.75
CA LYS A 24 -42.25 70.55 19.70
C LYS A 24 -42.76 69.11 19.81
N TRP A 25 -44.07 68.90 19.89
CA TRP A 25 -44.67 67.56 19.94
C TRP A 25 -44.55 66.80 18.62
N MET A 26 -44.65 67.48 17.47
CA MET A 26 -44.37 66.84 16.18
C MET A 26 -42.91 66.41 16.05
N VAL A 27 -41.97 67.26 16.49
CA VAL A 27 -40.54 66.90 16.51
C VAL A 27 -40.28 65.72 17.45
N SER A 28 -40.89 65.70 18.65
CA SER A 28 -40.77 64.59 19.59
C SER A 28 -41.34 63.27 19.08
N ILE A 29 -42.46 63.31 18.33
CA ILE A 29 -43.01 62.11 17.70
C ILE A 29 -42.09 61.65 16.59
N LEU A 30 -41.63 62.54 15.71
CA LEU A 30 -40.71 62.20 14.61
C LEU A 30 -39.38 61.63 15.11
N THR A 31 -38.82 62.17 16.20
CA THR A 31 -37.61 61.60 16.81
C THR A 31 -37.89 60.24 17.43
N LEU A 32 -39.05 60.03 18.05
CA LEU A 32 -39.42 58.72 18.60
C LEU A 32 -39.63 57.67 17.50
N THR A 33 -40.27 58.01 16.37
CA THR A 33 -40.40 57.10 15.23
C THR A 33 -39.04 56.81 14.59
N ALA A 34 -38.16 57.80 14.47
CA ALA A 34 -36.80 57.60 13.95
C ALA A 34 -35.97 56.67 14.87
N VAL A 35 -36.13 56.77 16.20
CA VAL A 35 -35.47 55.88 17.17
C VAL A 35 -36.02 54.45 17.09
N ILE A 36 -37.32 54.27 16.87
CA ILE A 36 -37.91 52.92 16.71
C ILE A 36 -37.46 52.28 15.38
N MET A 37 -37.29 53.05 14.31
CA MET A 37 -36.76 52.57 13.02
C MET A 37 -35.25 52.27 13.04
N LEU A 38 -34.51 52.70 14.07
CA LEU A 38 -33.11 52.32 14.30
C LEU A 38 -32.96 50.99 15.04
N SER A 39 -34.06 50.28 15.31
CA SER A 39 -34.05 48.92 15.86
C SER A 39 -33.64 47.93 14.75
N GLY A 40 -32.34 47.86 14.46
CA GLY A 40 -31.81 46.81 13.60
C GLY A 40 -32.14 45.44 14.21
N THR A 41 -32.54 44.48 13.38
CA THR A 41 -32.59 43.08 13.78
C THR A 41 -31.16 42.64 14.10
N VAL A 42 -30.83 42.53 15.39
CA VAL A 42 -29.59 41.89 15.81
C VAL A 42 -29.80 40.39 15.64
N PHE A 43 -29.36 39.82 14.53
CA PHE A 43 -29.15 38.39 14.45
C PHE A 43 -27.99 38.07 15.39
N ALA A 44 -28.28 37.45 16.52
CA ALA A 44 -27.25 36.90 17.38
C ALA A 44 -26.57 35.74 16.63
N SER A 45 -25.45 36.02 15.96
CA SER A 45 -24.53 34.98 15.52
C SER A 45 -23.98 34.33 16.78
N SER A 46 -24.50 33.14 17.13
CA SER A 46 -23.86 32.32 18.15
C SER A 46 -22.49 31.91 17.62
N ASN A 47 -21.42 32.52 18.12
CA ASN A 47 -20.05 32.26 17.71
C ASN A 47 -19.52 30.95 18.31
N PHE A 48 -20.24 29.84 18.14
CA PHE A 48 -19.73 28.53 18.47
C PHE A 48 -18.61 28.20 17.51
N LYS A 49 -17.37 28.21 18.01
CA LYS A 49 -16.20 27.78 17.25
C LYS A 49 -16.02 26.29 17.47
N ILE A 50 -16.40 25.50 16.48
CA ILE A 50 -16.15 24.06 16.46
C ILE A 50 -14.90 23.81 15.62
N SER A 51 -14.02 22.94 16.12
CA SER A 51 -12.90 22.43 15.35
C SER A 51 -12.95 20.90 15.33
N ILE A 52 -12.68 20.32 14.16
CA ILE A 52 -12.55 18.89 13.95
C ILE A 52 -11.15 18.68 13.37
N ASN A 53 -10.32 17.87 14.04
CA ASN A 53 -8.91 17.67 13.68
C ASN A 53 -8.13 18.99 13.49
N GLY A 54 -8.43 20.00 14.33
CA GLY A 54 -7.79 21.32 14.26
C GLY A 54 -8.32 22.25 13.15
N VAL A 55 -9.23 21.77 12.30
CA VAL A 55 -9.87 22.57 11.24
C VAL A 55 -11.17 23.16 11.76
N HIS A 56 -11.35 24.48 11.61
CA HIS A 56 -12.59 25.14 11.96
C HIS A 56 -13.70 24.75 10.99
N VAL A 57 -14.81 24.25 11.53
CA VAL A 57 -16.00 23.85 10.77
C VAL A 57 -17.19 24.72 11.18
N GLN A 58 -18.02 25.06 10.19
CA GLN A 58 -19.25 25.82 10.42
C GLN A 58 -20.36 24.89 10.88
N LEU A 59 -21.15 25.34 11.87
CA LEU A 59 -22.33 24.61 12.32
C LEU A 59 -23.35 24.47 11.18
N PRO A 60 -24.03 23.33 11.06
CA PRO A 60 -25.11 23.15 10.09
C PRO A 60 -26.33 23.99 10.51
N ASN A 61 -27.14 24.40 9.53
CA ASN A 61 -28.32 25.25 9.76
C ASN A 61 -29.36 24.60 10.69
N GLU A 62 -29.35 23.26 10.75
CA GLU A 62 -30.24 22.46 11.57
C GLU A 62 -29.80 22.37 13.04
N ALA A 63 -28.62 22.88 13.40
CA ALA A 63 -28.16 22.92 14.79
C ALA A 63 -28.98 23.91 15.62
N LYS A 64 -29.34 23.53 16.85
CA LYS A 64 -30.20 24.33 17.74
C LYS A 64 -29.69 24.30 19.17
N LEU A 65 -29.79 25.43 19.86
CA LEU A 65 -29.55 25.51 21.29
C LEU A 65 -30.87 25.31 22.03
N GLU A 66 -31.00 24.23 22.78
CA GLU A 66 -32.21 23.88 23.52
C GLU A 66 -31.82 23.52 24.96
N ASP A 67 -32.44 24.18 25.95
CA ASP A 67 -32.13 24.02 27.38
C ASP A 67 -30.64 24.11 27.73
N GLY A 68 -29.90 24.99 27.04
CA GLY A 68 -28.46 25.18 27.23
C GLY A 68 -27.59 24.08 26.62
N GLN A 69 -28.17 23.11 25.92
CA GLN A 69 -27.48 22.08 25.16
C GLN A 69 -27.52 22.39 23.66
N LEU A 70 -26.36 22.31 23.00
CA LEU A 70 -26.29 22.45 21.56
C LEU A 70 -26.60 21.10 20.90
N LEU A 71 -27.77 21.00 20.27
CA LEU A 71 -28.19 19.86 19.48
C LEU A 71 -27.66 20.00 18.06
N VAL A 72 -26.91 18.99 17.59
CA VAL A 72 -26.30 18.95 16.27
C VAL A 72 -26.76 17.68 15.55
N PRO A 73 -27.11 17.73 14.25
CA PRO A 73 -27.49 16.54 13.50
C PRO A 73 -26.41 15.45 13.57
N ILE A 74 -26.79 14.25 14.00
CA ILE A 74 -25.86 13.12 14.10
C ILE A 74 -25.17 12.82 12.76
N ARG A 75 -25.89 12.94 11.64
CA ARG A 75 -25.32 12.77 10.28
C ARG A 75 -24.17 13.74 10.02
N TRP A 76 -24.35 15.00 10.38
CA TRP A 76 -23.31 16.02 10.21
C TRP A 76 -22.07 15.67 11.03
N ILE A 77 -22.25 15.24 12.29
CA ILE A 77 -21.13 14.80 13.14
C ILE A 77 -20.42 13.61 12.48
N THR A 78 -21.15 12.57 12.07
CA THR A 78 -20.56 11.35 11.52
C THR A 78 -19.81 11.58 10.21
N GLU A 79 -20.37 12.38 9.29
CA GLU A 79 -19.74 12.64 8.00
C GLU A 79 -18.45 13.46 8.15
N ASN A 80 -18.45 14.46 9.04
CA ASN A 80 -17.23 15.21 9.35
C ASN A 80 -16.14 14.35 10.01
N LEU A 81 -16.52 13.22 10.63
CA LEU A 81 -15.59 12.22 11.17
C LEU A 81 -15.23 11.13 10.15
N GLY A 82 -15.66 11.26 8.89
CA GLY A 82 -15.38 10.30 7.81
C GLY A 82 -16.19 9.01 7.88
N ALA A 83 -17.23 8.96 8.72
CA ALA A 83 -18.15 7.85 8.83
C ALA A 83 -19.37 8.03 7.91
N THR A 84 -20.03 6.93 7.56
CA THR A 84 -21.31 6.94 6.87
C THR A 84 -22.44 6.53 7.81
N LEU A 85 -23.62 7.12 7.62
CA LEU A 85 -24.81 6.86 8.43
C LEU A 85 -25.92 6.33 7.54
N ASN A 86 -26.44 5.15 7.87
CA ASN A 86 -27.62 4.57 7.24
C ASN A 86 -28.76 4.47 8.25
N TRP A 87 -29.97 4.84 7.83
CA TRP A 87 -31.19 4.68 8.62
C TRP A 87 -31.99 3.50 8.10
N SER A 88 -32.37 2.58 8.99
CA SER A 88 -33.28 1.48 8.69
C SER A 88 -34.67 1.81 9.23
N GLU A 89 -35.61 2.12 8.34
CA GLU A 89 -37.01 2.36 8.75
C GLU A 89 -37.63 1.11 9.38
N THR A 90 -37.33 -0.07 8.82
CA THR A 90 -37.89 -1.36 9.28
C THR A 90 -37.45 -1.71 10.69
N GLU A 91 -36.19 -1.44 11.03
CA GLU A 91 -35.63 -1.75 12.35
C GLU A 91 -35.70 -0.56 13.32
N SER A 92 -36.13 0.61 12.84
CA SER A 92 -36.05 1.88 13.58
C SER A 92 -34.66 2.13 14.18
N SER A 93 -33.62 1.80 13.41
CA SER A 93 -32.22 1.78 13.87
C SER A 93 -31.31 2.62 12.97
N ILE A 94 -30.31 3.26 13.58
CA ILE A 94 -29.24 3.97 12.87
C ILE A 94 -27.99 3.08 12.89
N THR A 95 -27.42 2.82 11.72
CA THR A 95 -26.11 2.17 11.57
C THR A 95 -25.07 3.20 11.15
N ILE A 96 -23.99 3.31 11.92
CA ILE A 96 -22.85 4.17 11.60
C ILE A 96 -21.66 3.27 11.23
N LYS A 97 -21.12 3.43 10.02
CA LYS A 97 -19.87 2.78 9.61
C LYS A 97 -18.74 3.79 9.69
N THR A 98 -17.76 3.53 10.55
CA THR A 98 -16.56 4.37 10.67
C THR A 98 -15.70 4.29 9.41
N ALA A 99 -14.82 5.27 9.21
CA ALA A 99 -13.87 5.26 8.09
C ALA A 99 -13.04 3.96 8.02
N ASN A 100 -12.64 3.42 9.17
CA ASN A 100 -11.91 2.16 9.26
C ASN A 100 -12.78 0.97 8.87
N GLN A 101 -14.03 0.91 9.33
CA GLN A 101 -14.97 -0.15 8.91
C GLN A 101 -15.18 -0.12 7.38
N ILE A 102 -15.32 1.07 6.79
CA ILE A 102 -15.45 1.23 5.34
C ILE A 102 -14.21 0.71 4.60
N GLN A 103 -13.01 0.99 5.12
CA GLN A 103 -11.77 0.47 4.54
C GLN A 103 -11.68 -1.06 4.66
N ILE A 104 -12.00 -1.61 5.83
CA ILE A 104 -12.04 -3.06 6.05
C ILE A 104 -13.01 -3.71 5.08
N ASP A 105 -14.24 -3.20 4.97
CA ASP A 105 -15.25 -3.72 4.03
C ASP A 105 -14.69 -3.75 2.58
N ARG A 106 -14.04 -2.67 2.14
CA ARG A 106 -13.43 -2.59 0.79
C ARG A 106 -12.29 -3.60 0.61
N PHE A 107 -11.41 -3.76 1.60
CA PHE A 107 -10.32 -4.72 1.52
C PHE A 107 -10.81 -6.17 1.56
N MET A 108 -11.85 -6.44 2.36
CA MET A 108 -12.53 -7.74 2.41
C MET A 108 -13.18 -8.11 1.07
N ASP A 109 -13.71 -7.12 0.33
CA ASP A 109 -14.21 -7.34 -1.03
C ASP A 109 -13.08 -7.67 -2.01
N VAL A 110 -11.93 -6.97 -1.93
CA VAL A 110 -10.75 -7.24 -2.77
C VAL A 110 -10.18 -8.63 -2.51
N LYS A 111 -10.11 -9.08 -1.25
CA LYS A 111 -9.63 -10.41 -0.84
C LYS A 111 -10.30 -11.56 -1.59
N ARG A 112 -11.57 -11.41 -1.99
CA ARG A 112 -12.34 -12.46 -2.68
C ARG A 112 -11.74 -12.87 -4.03
N PHE A 113 -10.91 -12.01 -4.63
CA PHE A 113 -10.32 -12.25 -5.96
C PHE A 113 -8.80 -12.43 -5.91
N THR A 114 -8.23 -12.73 -4.75
CA THR A 114 -6.78 -12.87 -4.56
C THR A 114 -6.32 -14.31 -4.54
N THR A 115 -5.13 -14.57 -5.11
CA THR A 115 -4.38 -15.83 -4.88
C THR A 115 -3.76 -15.85 -3.49
N ALA A 116 -3.34 -17.03 -3.02
CA ALA A 116 -2.66 -17.17 -1.73
C ALA A 116 -1.45 -16.23 -1.59
N ARG A 117 -0.57 -16.19 -2.60
CA ARG A 117 0.58 -15.27 -2.64
C ARG A 117 0.15 -13.81 -2.60
N LYS A 118 -0.87 -13.43 -3.39
CA LYS A 118 -1.33 -12.04 -3.42
C LYS A 118 -1.91 -11.60 -2.08
N LEU A 119 -2.53 -12.51 -1.35
CA LEU A 119 -3.02 -12.23 0.01
C LEU A 119 -1.87 -11.95 0.99
N VAL A 120 -0.78 -12.71 0.91
CA VAL A 120 0.44 -12.46 1.70
C VAL A 120 1.05 -11.11 1.34
N GLU A 121 1.15 -10.77 0.06
CA GLU A 121 1.62 -9.46 -0.40
C GLU A 121 0.76 -8.31 0.15
N LEU A 122 -0.56 -8.46 0.17
CA LEU A 122 -1.47 -7.46 0.72
C LEU A 122 -1.28 -7.29 2.23
N TRP A 123 -1.09 -8.38 2.97
CA TRP A 123 -0.80 -8.31 4.40
C TRP A 123 0.54 -7.58 4.65
N LEU A 124 1.60 -7.92 3.90
CA LEU A 124 2.90 -7.25 3.97
C LEU A 124 2.83 -5.78 3.56
N GLN A 125 2.00 -5.43 2.58
CA GLN A 125 1.70 -4.04 2.25
C GLN A 125 1.04 -3.34 3.44
N GLY A 126 0.13 -4.02 4.14
CA GLY A 126 -0.45 -3.55 5.39
C GLY A 126 0.61 -3.31 6.47
N VAL A 127 1.61 -4.18 6.61
CA VAL A 127 2.75 -3.97 7.52
C VAL A 127 3.57 -2.74 7.12
N ARG A 128 3.99 -2.65 5.85
CA ARG A 128 4.79 -1.53 5.32
C ARG A 128 4.09 -0.18 5.46
N THR A 129 2.78 -0.15 5.19
CA THR A 129 1.97 1.08 5.25
C THR A 129 1.36 1.32 6.62
N ARG A 130 1.62 0.44 7.60
CA ARG A 130 1.09 0.52 8.97
C ARG A 130 -0.44 0.53 9.02
N SER A 131 -1.06 -0.09 8.02
CA SER A 131 -2.51 -0.20 7.89
C SER A 131 -2.99 -1.47 8.59
N GLY A 132 -3.46 -1.32 9.82
CA GLY A 132 -4.07 -2.42 10.57
C GLY A 132 -5.38 -2.89 9.93
N SER A 133 -6.11 -1.99 9.25
CA SER A 133 -7.32 -2.36 8.49
C SER A 133 -7.01 -3.30 7.32
N LEU A 134 -5.93 -3.05 6.58
CA LEU A 134 -5.48 -3.92 5.49
C LEU A 134 -4.97 -5.27 6.04
N GLN A 135 -4.14 -5.25 7.09
CA GLN A 135 -3.69 -6.48 7.75
C GLN A 135 -4.88 -7.32 8.21
N TYR A 136 -5.79 -6.73 8.99
CA TYR A 136 -6.97 -7.40 9.54
C TYR A 136 -7.87 -8.01 8.47
N ALA A 137 -8.07 -7.32 7.33
CA ALA A 137 -8.91 -7.84 6.25
C ALA A 137 -8.37 -9.13 5.62
N THR A 138 -7.05 -9.32 5.59
CA THR A 138 -6.46 -10.56 5.03
C THR A 138 -6.62 -11.79 5.92
N LEU A 139 -6.88 -11.60 7.21
CA LEU A 139 -6.96 -12.66 8.22
C LEU A 139 -8.21 -13.54 8.07
N SER A 140 -8.15 -14.75 8.62
CA SER A 140 -9.29 -15.64 8.83
C SER A 140 -10.26 -15.09 9.89
N PRO A 141 -11.55 -15.49 9.88
CA PRO A 141 -12.51 -15.07 10.90
C PRO A 141 -12.05 -15.30 12.34
N GLN A 142 -11.32 -16.38 12.59
CA GLN A 142 -10.77 -16.72 13.90
C GLN A 142 -9.71 -15.71 14.35
N LEU A 143 -8.73 -15.41 13.48
CA LEU A 143 -7.72 -14.40 13.77
C LEU A 143 -8.32 -12.99 13.84
N GLN A 144 -9.31 -12.69 13.01
CA GLN A 144 -10.07 -11.43 13.10
C GLN A 144 -10.71 -11.27 14.48
N GLN A 145 -11.47 -12.27 14.93
CA GLN A 145 -12.09 -12.24 16.25
C GLN A 145 -11.06 -12.07 17.38
N ALA A 146 -9.94 -12.78 17.31
CA ALA A 146 -8.88 -12.74 18.32
C ALA A 146 -8.14 -11.39 18.38
N THR A 147 -7.96 -10.71 17.24
CA THR A 147 -7.11 -9.52 17.12
C THR A 147 -7.87 -8.20 17.06
N PHE A 148 -9.20 -8.23 16.84
CA PHE A 148 -10.02 -7.03 16.64
C PHE A 148 -9.80 -5.98 17.72
N LYS A 149 -9.85 -6.38 19.01
CA LYS A 149 -9.69 -5.44 20.12
C LYS A 149 -8.30 -4.81 20.17
N THR A 150 -7.27 -5.55 19.79
CA THR A 150 -5.90 -5.03 19.73
C THR A 150 -5.76 -4.01 18.61
N PHE A 151 -6.24 -4.31 17.40
CA PHE A 151 -6.26 -3.34 16.29
C PHE A 151 -7.09 -2.09 16.63
N GLU A 152 -8.27 -2.27 17.25
CA GLU A 152 -9.14 -1.17 17.66
C GLU A 152 -8.45 -0.25 18.68
N ASN A 153 -7.81 -0.82 19.71
CA ASN A 153 -7.08 -0.06 20.73
C ASN A 153 -5.84 0.66 20.17
N GLN A 154 -5.27 0.16 19.07
CA GLN A 154 -4.17 0.80 18.33
C GLN A 154 -4.68 1.79 17.26
N TYR A 155 -5.98 2.11 17.26
CA TYR A 155 -6.62 3.00 16.28
C TYR A 155 -6.40 2.55 14.82
N TRP A 156 -6.29 1.23 14.60
CA TRP A 156 -6.03 0.62 13.29
C TRP A 156 -4.69 1.01 12.65
N GLY A 157 -3.78 1.61 13.42
CA GLY A 157 -2.37 1.76 13.06
C GLY A 157 -1.53 0.66 13.69
N THR A 158 -0.47 0.22 13.03
CA THR A 158 0.47 -0.78 13.57
C THR A 158 1.92 -0.33 13.47
N GLY A 159 2.79 -0.88 14.31
CA GLY A 159 4.22 -0.54 14.31
C GLY A 159 4.51 0.82 14.95
N GLY A 160 5.78 1.25 14.87
CA GLY A 160 6.27 2.56 15.32
C GLY A 160 6.70 3.44 14.15
N SER A 161 7.28 4.61 14.41
CA SER A 161 7.92 5.43 13.36
C SER A 161 9.12 4.72 12.72
N SER A 162 9.77 3.84 13.47
CA SER A 162 10.76 2.85 13.08
C SER A 162 10.74 1.69 14.08
N PRO A 163 11.28 0.51 13.72
CA PRO A 163 11.72 0.17 12.36
C PRO A 163 10.57 -0.15 11.41
N TRP A 164 10.85 -0.11 10.11
CA TRP A 164 9.97 -0.60 9.05
C TRP A 164 10.60 -1.80 8.35
N ILE A 165 9.76 -2.64 7.72
CA ILE A 165 10.25 -3.74 6.90
C ILE A 165 10.67 -3.24 5.51
N GLU A 166 11.78 -3.76 4.99
CA GLU A 166 12.26 -3.56 3.63
C GLU A 166 12.93 -4.83 3.10
N ASN A 167 13.35 -4.87 1.83
CA ASN A 167 13.98 -6.04 1.20
C ASN A 167 13.19 -7.34 1.46
N VAL A 168 11.87 -7.28 1.32
CA VAL A 168 10.99 -8.40 1.68
C VAL A 168 10.98 -9.42 0.55
N VAL A 169 11.43 -10.63 0.85
CA VAL A 169 11.41 -11.81 -0.01
C VAL A 169 10.27 -12.71 0.43
N ILE A 170 9.33 -13.01 -0.47
CA ILE A 170 8.38 -14.11 -0.27
C ILE A 170 8.97 -15.35 -0.96
N GLY A 171 9.49 -16.27 -0.15
CA GLY A 171 10.12 -17.53 -0.56
C GLY A 171 9.15 -18.51 -1.24
N SER A 172 9.61 -19.75 -1.42
CA SER A 172 8.84 -20.79 -2.12
C SER A 172 7.52 -21.11 -1.42
N GLU A 173 6.51 -21.36 -2.24
CA GLU A 173 5.19 -21.82 -1.83
C GLU A 173 5.27 -23.29 -1.44
N GLU A 174 5.33 -23.59 -0.14
CA GLU A 174 5.16 -24.95 0.31
C GLU A 174 3.67 -25.28 0.28
N LYS A 175 3.27 -26.03 -0.75
CA LYS A 175 1.91 -26.58 -0.84
C LYS A 175 1.78 -27.72 0.18
N VAL A 176 1.32 -27.38 1.38
CA VAL A 176 1.08 -28.35 2.46
C VAL A 176 -0.08 -29.28 2.08
N LYS A 177 -1.16 -28.71 1.51
CA LYS A 177 -2.33 -29.40 0.93
C LYS A 177 -2.92 -28.57 -0.23
N ASP A 178 -3.92 -29.11 -0.94
CA ASP A 178 -4.58 -28.41 -2.07
C ASP A 178 -5.20 -27.05 -1.70
N ASP A 179 -5.63 -26.92 -0.46
CA ASP A 179 -6.27 -25.77 0.14
C ASP A 179 -5.42 -25.10 1.22
N LEU A 180 -4.15 -25.51 1.40
CA LEU A 180 -3.29 -25.00 2.47
C LEU A 180 -1.88 -24.78 1.96
N VAL A 181 -1.43 -23.52 1.97
CA VAL A 181 -0.12 -23.10 1.48
C VAL A 181 0.62 -22.38 2.59
N ARG A 182 1.91 -22.68 2.73
CA ARG A 182 2.80 -21.97 3.64
C ARG A 182 3.83 -21.16 2.85
N PHE A 183 4.04 -19.94 3.30
CA PHE A 183 5.03 -19.02 2.77
C PHE A 183 6.07 -18.73 3.84
N VAL A 184 7.35 -18.79 3.47
CA VAL A 184 8.41 -18.19 4.26
C VAL A 184 8.65 -16.78 3.72
N VAL A 185 8.58 -15.79 4.59
CA VAL A 185 8.87 -14.40 4.27
C VAL A 185 10.10 -13.96 5.02
N GLU A 186 11.13 -13.55 4.28
CA GLU A 186 12.35 -12.97 4.83
C GLU A 186 12.39 -11.47 4.55
N TYR A 187 12.95 -10.69 5.46
CA TYR A 187 12.98 -9.23 5.33
C TYR A 187 14.07 -8.63 6.20
N ASP A 188 14.43 -7.40 5.86
CA ASP A 188 15.25 -6.55 6.70
C ASP A 188 14.36 -5.57 7.46
N LEU A 189 14.86 -5.11 8.61
CA LEU A 189 14.33 -4.00 9.37
C LEU A 189 15.22 -2.79 9.15
N ALA A 190 14.62 -1.63 8.96
CA ALA A 190 15.34 -0.39 8.80
C ALA A 190 14.77 0.74 9.65
N SER A 191 15.65 1.63 10.06
CA SER A 191 15.36 2.93 10.66
C SER A 191 16.19 3.99 9.95
N SER A 192 16.04 5.27 10.31
CA SER A 192 16.78 6.36 9.66
C SER A 192 18.31 6.19 9.66
N ASN A 193 18.86 5.45 10.64
CA ASN A 193 20.32 5.31 10.81
C ASN A 193 20.79 3.84 10.89
N TRP A 194 19.88 2.86 10.86
CA TRP A 194 20.22 1.47 11.17
C TRP A 194 19.46 0.52 10.27
N HIS A 195 20.14 -0.56 9.86
CA HIS A 195 19.58 -1.67 9.12
C HIS A 195 19.93 -2.97 9.84
N TRP A 196 18.95 -3.86 10.00
CA TRP A 196 19.08 -5.15 10.63
C TRP A 196 18.52 -6.22 9.69
N SER A 197 19.33 -7.23 9.38
CA SER A 197 18.90 -8.35 8.54
C SER A 197 18.42 -9.53 9.36
N GLY A 198 17.75 -10.48 8.70
CA GLY A 198 17.37 -11.76 9.30
C GLY A 198 15.98 -11.77 9.94
N GLY A 199 15.11 -10.83 9.58
CA GLY A 199 13.67 -10.94 9.84
C GLY A 199 13.10 -12.14 9.08
N ARG A 200 12.26 -12.93 9.76
CA ARG A 200 11.64 -14.11 9.15
C ARG A 200 10.26 -14.37 9.74
N LYS A 201 9.29 -14.59 8.85
CA LYS A 201 7.91 -15.00 9.16
C LYS A 201 7.54 -16.25 8.38
N GLU A 202 6.75 -17.12 8.99
CA GLU A 202 6.08 -18.23 8.32
C GLU A 202 4.58 -17.96 8.31
N ILE A 203 4.02 -17.75 7.12
CA ILE A 203 2.63 -17.34 6.93
C ILE A 203 1.88 -18.50 6.29
N THR A 204 0.86 -18.99 6.99
CA THR A 204 -0.03 -20.05 6.48
C THR A 204 -1.31 -19.43 5.94
N VAL A 205 -1.67 -19.84 4.73
CA VAL A 205 -2.84 -19.37 4.00
C VAL A 205 -3.70 -20.57 3.63
N GLU A 206 -4.98 -20.48 3.94
CA GLU A 206 -5.97 -21.53 3.68
C GLU A 206 -7.05 -21.04 2.70
N ARG A 207 -7.50 -21.92 1.82
CA ARG A 207 -8.62 -21.65 0.92
C ARG A 207 -9.93 -21.78 1.70
N ILE A 208 -10.83 -20.83 1.51
CA ILE A 208 -12.15 -20.83 2.16
C ILE A 208 -13.03 -21.88 1.47
N GLN A 209 -13.39 -22.91 2.23
CA GLN A 209 -14.27 -23.97 1.76
C GLN A 209 -15.68 -23.44 1.49
N ASN A 210 -16.28 -23.87 0.37
CA ASN A 210 -17.61 -23.47 -0.08
C ASN A 210 -17.78 -21.96 -0.38
N ASP A 211 -16.68 -21.23 -0.58
CA ASP A 211 -16.74 -19.85 -1.09
C ASP A 211 -16.88 -19.86 -2.62
N PRO A 212 -17.86 -19.13 -3.20
CA PRO A 212 -18.09 -19.13 -4.64
C PRO A 212 -16.97 -18.48 -5.46
N TYR A 213 -16.02 -17.81 -4.80
CA TYR A 213 -14.86 -17.17 -5.43
C TYR A 213 -13.55 -17.91 -5.14
N GLU A 214 -13.61 -19.06 -4.45
CA GLU A 214 -12.44 -19.82 -4.01
C GLU A 214 -11.40 -18.97 -3.24
N ALA A 215 -11.90 -18.00 -2.47
CA ALA A 215 -11.06 -17.02 -1.79
C ALA A 215 -10.10 -17.65 -0.77
N TRP A 216 -9.00 -16.96 -0.47
CA TRP A 216 -7.98 -17.38 0.49
C TRP A 216 -8.00 -16.53 1.76
N GLN A 217 -7.49 -17.05 2.87
CA GLN A 217 -7.38 -16.36 4.15
C GLN A 217 -6.09 -16.71 4.90
N ILE A 218 -5.49 -15.74 5.59
CA ILE A 218 -4.35 -16.00 6.47
C ILE A 218 -4.85 -16.64 7.76
N THR A 219 -4.34 -17.82 8.10
CA THR A 219 -4.75 -18.60 9.28
C THR A 219 -3.69 -18.68 10.35
N SER A 220 -2.42 -18.45 10.00
CA SER A 220 -1.33 -18.32 10.97
C SER A 220 -0.20 -17.44 10.45
N ILE A 221 0.43 -16.69 11.34
CA ILE A 221 1.67 -15.96 11.11
C ILE A 221 2.58 -16.25 12.32
N HIS A 222 3.62 -17.04 12.09
CA HIS A 222 4.69 -17.26 13.07
C HIS A 222 5.86 -16.35 12.76
N THR A 223 6.37 -15.65 13.76
CA THR A 223 7.49 -14.73 13.62
C THR A 223 8.63 -15.18 14.50
N LYS A 224 9.81 -15.28 13.92
CA LYS A 224 11.02 -15.50 14.70
C LYS A 224 11.29 -14.24 15.53
N SER A 225 11.43 -14.41 16.85
CA SER A 225 11.68 -13.28 17.76
C SER A 225 12.91 -12.49 17.30
N ASN A 226 12.75 -11.16 17.30
CA ASN A 226 13.76 -10.18 16.92
C ASN A 226 13.56 -8.95 17.82
N GLU A 227 14.57 -8.63 18.63
CA GLU A 227 14.49 -7.56 19.63
C GLU A 227 14.29 -6.16 19.02
N HIS A 228 14.57 -5.99 17.73
CA HIS A 228 14.38 -4.72 17.03
C HIS A 228 12.99 -4.60 16.42
N GLU A 229 12.23 -5.70 16.30
CA GLU A 229 10.96 -5.69 15.57
C GLU A 229 9.77 -5.25 16.44
N ILE A 230 8.83 -4.55 15.81
CA ILE A 230 7.51 -4.29 16.39
C ILE A 230 6.50 -5.20 15.67
N PHE A 231 6.04 -6.23 16.37
CA PHE A 231 5.12 -7.23 15.82
C PHE A 231 3.69 -6.71 15.69
N THR A 232 2.99 -7.20 14.68
CA THR A 232 1.58 -6.90 14.46
C THR A 232 0.68 -7.80 15.33
N PRO A 233 -0.57 -7.39 15.60
CA PRO A 233 -1.46 -8.13 16.50
C PRO A 233 -1.75 -9.58 16.13
N SER A 234 -1.62 -9.96 14.85
CA SER A 234 -1.92 -11.31 14.36
C SER A 234 -0.75 -12.27 14.40
N GLU A 235 0.42 -11.82 14.88
CA GLU A 235 1.64 -12.63 14.91
C GLU A 235 1.78 -13.43 16.19
N THR A 236 2.20 -14.68 16.06
CA THR A 236 2.69 -15.50 17.15
C THR A 236 4.21 -15.43 17.16
N VAL A 237 4.80 -14.91 18.24
CA VAL A 237 6.25 -14.75 18.38
C VAL A 237 6.81 -15.92 19.19
N ASP A 238 7.74 -16.66 18.61
CA ASP A 238 8.35 -17.81 19.29
C ASP A 238 9.52 -17.30 20.18
N ASP A 239 9.28 -17.22 21.50
CA ASP A 239 10.17 -16.60 22.50
C ASP A 239 11.28 -17.51 23.05
N THR A 240 11.71 -18.51 22.29
CA THR A 240 12.71 -19.46 22.77
C THR A 240 13.73 -19.82 21.70
N GLU A 241 15.02 -19.82 22.07
CA GLU A 241 16.01 -20.74 21.51
C GLU A 241 15.53 -22.18 21.77
N VAL A 242 14.47 -22.60 21.11
CA VAL A 242 14.18 -24.02 21.00
C VAL A 242 15.06 -24.51 19.88
N THR A 243 16.01 -25.35 20.25
CA THR A 243 16.53 -26.39 19.37
C THR A 243 15.37 -27.33 19.02
N THR A 244 14.39 -26.86 18.25
CA THR A 244 13.37 -27.69 17.64
C THR A 244 13.92 -28.12 16.31
N THR A 245 14.35 -29.38 16.30
CA THR A 245 14.40 -30.19 15.09
C THR A 245 13.15 -29.91 14.26
N SER A 246 13.35 -29.16 13.18
CA SER A 246 12.37 -28.94 12.11
C SER A 246 11.82 -30.31 11.67
N PRO A 247 10.51 -30.48 11.46
CA PRO A 247 10.04 -31.58 10.64
C PRO A 247 10.64 -31.36 9.25
N GLN A 248 11.57 -32.24 8.86
CA GLN A 248 12.25 -32.21 7.58
C GLN A 248 11.27 -31.97 6.42
N ALA A 249 11.21 -30.72 5.95
CA ALA A 249 10.99 -30.45 4.54
C ALA A 249 12.37 -30.62 3.88
N ASN A 250 12.46 -31.64 3.03
CA ASN A 250 13.66 -32.18 2.40
C ASN A 250 14.76 -31.14 2.02
N GLY A 251 15.93 -31.33 2.63
CA GLY A 251 17.26 -31.03 2.07
C GLY A 251 17.76 -29.61 2.24
N SER A 252 18.65 -29.38 3.22
CA SER A 252 19.72 -28.38 3.04
C SER A 252 20.46 -28.76 1.76
N VAL A 253 20.61 -27.81 0.85
CA VAL A 253 21.48 -28.03 -0.30
C VAL A 253 22.90 -28.23 0.24
N ASN A 254 23.56 -29.25 -0.27
CA ASN A 254 24.96 -29.55 0.02
C ASN A 254 25.73 -29.63 -1.30
N LEU A 255 25.97 -28.48 -1.91
CA LEU A 255 26.75 -28.36 -3.13
C LEU A 255 28.22 -28.68 -2.85
N THR A 256 28.81 -29.38 -3.80
CA THR A 256 30.26 -29.43 -4.00
C THR A 256 30.72 -28.21 -4.81
N ASP A 257 32.02 -27.92 -4.79
CA ASP A 257 32.61 -26.86 -5.64
C ASP A 257 32.29 -27.09 -7.13
N ASP A 258 32.30 -28.35 -7.59
CA ASP A 258 32.02 -28.67 -8.99
C ASP A 258 30.54 -28.45 -9.37
N GLU A 259 29.61 -28.76 -8.46
CA GLU A 259 28.18 -28.46 -8.67
C GLU A 259 27.91 -26.95 -8.64
N ALA A 260 28.57 -26.22 -7.74
CA ALA A 260 28.52 -24.77 -7.70
C ALA A 260 29.01 -24.14 -9.02
N LYS A 261 30.15 -24.62 -9.54
CA LYS A 261 30.68 -24.22 -10.87
C LYS A 261 29.70 -24.53 -11.99
N ALA A 262 29.10 -25.71 -11.99
CA ALA A 262 28.12 -26.09 -13.00
C ALA A 262 26.89 -25.17 -12.98
N ILE A 263 26.44 -24.76 -11.80
CA ILE A 263 25.34 -23.79 -11.64
C ILE A 263 25.76 -22.41 -12.18
N LEU A 264 26.92 -21.89 -11.76
CA LEU A 264 27.42 -20.59 -12.21
C LEU A 264 27.64 -20.54 -13.72
N ASN A 265 28.15 -21.62 -14.33
CA ASN A 265 28.30 -21.75 -15.79
C ASN A 265 26.97 -21.60 -16.55
N ARG A 266 25.83 -21.88 -15.93
CA ARG A 266 24.51 -21.64 -16.55
C ARG A 266 23.95 -20.25 -16.27
N LEU A 267 24.28 -19.66 -15.13
CA LEU A 267 23.68 -18.41 -14.65
C LEU A 267 24.45 -17.17 -15.10
N ILE A 268 25.78 -17.17 -14.94
CA ILE A 268 26.61 -16.00 -15.21
C ILE A 268 26.53 -15.55 -16.68
N PRO A 269 26.62 -16.44 -17.70
CA PRO A 269 26.49 -15.99 -19.09
C PRO A 269 25.14 -15.31 -19.36
N LYS A 270 24.04 -15.90 -18.87
CA LYS A 270 22.70 -15.31 -19.02
C LYS A 270 22.57 -13.98 -18.28
N ALA A 271 23.19 -13.87 -17.11
CA ALA A 271 23.22 -12.63 -16.35
C ALA A 271 23.98 -11.54 -17.10
N VAL A 272 25.15 -11.84 -17.66
CA VAL A 272 25.93 -10.92 -18.49
C VAL A 272 25.13 -10.48 -19.71
N ASP A 273 24.43 -11.40 -20.39
CA ASP A 273 23.53 -11.05 -21.51
C ASP A 273 22.43 -10.08 -21.07
N LEU A 274 21.82 -10.30 -19.90
CA LEU A 274 20.81 -9.39 -19.33
C LEU A 274 21.42 -8.03 -18.97
N TYR A 275 22.59 -7.99 -18.32
CA TYR A 275 23.29 -6.73 -18.07
C TYR A 275 23.58 -5.98 -19.38
N GLY A 276 24.05 -6.67 -20.42
CA GLY A 276 24.27 -6.09 -21.74
C GLY A 276 22.97 -5.62 -22.41
N MET A 277 21.87 -6.33 -22.20
CA MET A 277 20.54 -5.93 -22.65
C MET A 277 20.14 -4.58 -22.06
N PHE A 278 20.26 -4.44 -20.74
CA PHE A 278 19.83 -3.23 -20.03
C PHE A 278 20.87 -2.08 -20.05
N ASN A 279 22.16 -2.37 -20.20
CA ASN A 279 23.24 -1.36 -20.28
C ASN A 279 23.63 -0.98 -21.71
N GLY A 280 23.07 -1.66 -22.72
CA GLY A 280 23.46 -1.52 -24.13
C GLY A 280 22.31 -1.09 -25.03
N SER A 281 22.64 -0.49 -26.18
CA SER A 281 21.68 0.04 -27.15
C SER A 281 21.31 -0.91 -28.29
N ASP A 282 22.03 -2.02 -28.48
CA ASP A 282 21.93 -2.87 -29.68
C ASP A 282 21.51 -4.32 -29.41
N SER A 283 21.03 -4.61 -28.20
CA SER A 283 20.58 -5.96 -27.82
C SER A 283 19.24 -6.36 -28.46
N PHE A 284 18.58 -5.43 -29.15
CA PHE A 284 17.30 -5.64 -29.81
C PHE A 284 17.29 -5.15 -31.26
N LYS A 285 16.48 -5.79 -32.10
CA LYS A 285 16.06 -5.22 -33.38
C LYS A 285 15.07 -4.08 -33.11
N VAL A 286 15.39 -2.87 -33.57
CA VAL A 286 14.60 -1.65 -33.30
C VAL A 286 14.20 -0.96 -34.61
N ASP A 287 12.93 -0.61 -34.76
CA ASP A 287 12.43 0.24 -35.84
C ASP A 287 12.41 1.71 -35.37
N LYS A 288 13.49 2.44 -35.66
CA LYS A 288 13.68 3.84 -35.24
C LYS A 288 12.67 4.81 -35.86
N THR A 289 11.92 4.39 -36.88
CA THR A 289 10.86 5.21 -37.51
C THR A 289 9.53 5.13 -36.76
N LYS A 290 9.35 4.12 -35.90
CA LYS A 290 8.14 3.93 -35.10
C LYS A 290 8.37 4.41 -33.68
N THR A 291 7.84 5.59 -33.35
CA THR A 291 7.95 6.23 -32.04
C THR A 291 6.60 6.21 -31.31
N ILE A 292 6.61 6.58 -30.02
CA ILE A 292 5.40 6.83 -29.26
C ILE A 292 4.94 8.28 -29.56
N PRO A 293 3.66 8.53 -29.89
CA PRO A 293 3.13 9.89 -30.09
C PRO A 293 3.41 10.79 -28.88
N GLY A 294 4.11 11.91 -29.10
CA GLY A 294 4.50 12.85 -28.03
C GLY A 294 5.75 12.45 -27.24
N GLU A 295 6.32 11.27 -27.47
CA GLU A 295 7.54 10.78 -26.84
C GLU A 295 8.53 10.25 -27.88
N GLU A 296 8.97 11.14 -28.78
CA GLU A 296 9.90 10.80 -29.87
C GLU A 296 11.24 10.23 -29.39
N GLY A 297 11.56 10.30 -28.10
CA GLY A 297 12.73 9.67 -27.50
C GLY A 297 12.71 8.14 -27.53
N TYR A 298 11.56 7.51 -27.76
CA TYR A 298 11.41 6.06 -27.80
C TYR A 298 11.33 5.52 -29.23
N ALA A 299 11.87 4.32 -29.45
CA ALA A 299 11.75 3.57 -30.70
C ALA A 299 11.21 2.16 -30.43
N GLN A 300 10.40 1.65 -31.36
CA GLN A 300 9.75 0.36 -31.18
C GLN A 300 10.76 -0.79 -31.29
N ILE A 301 10.73 -1.71 -30.32
CA ILE A 301 11.39 -3.01 -30.44
C ILE A 301 10.53 -3.92 -31.35
N ILE A 302 11.17 -4.52 -32.34
CA ILE A 302 10.57 -5.45 -33.31
C ILE A 302 11.18 -6.86 -33.21
N ASP A 303 11.77 -7.17 -32.06
CA ASP A 303 12.21 -8.53 -31.74
C ASP A 303 11.02 -9.41 -31.37
N GLU A 304 10.98 -10.64 -31.88
CA GLU A 304 9.85 -11.54 -31.64
C GLU A 304 9.86 -12.15 -30.23
N ASN A 305 11.02 -12.18 -29.57
CA ASN A 305 11.18 -12.81 -28.26
C ASN A 305 10.75 -11.90 -27.10
N PHE A 306 10.73 -10.58 -27.32
CA PHE A 306 10.42 -9.58 -26.29
C PHE A 306 9.43 -8.56 -26.81
N LYS A 307 8.17 -8.70 -26.39
CA LYS A 307 7.05 -7.89 -26.90
C LYS A 307 6.54 -6.90 -25.87
N SER A 308 6.93 -7.07 -24.61
CA SER A 308 6.48 -6.26 -23.48
C SER A 308 7.53 -6.14 -22.37
N VAL A 309 7.34 -5.18 -21.47
CA VAL A 309 8.11 -5.08 -20.22
C VAL A 309 7.94 -6.33 -19.37
N ALA A 310 6.78 -7.00 -19.43
CA ALA A 310 6.56 -8.26 -18.73
C ALA A 310 7.47 -9.39 -19.25
N ASP A 311 7.74 -9.46 -20.56
CA ASP A 311 8.67 -10.44 -21.13
C ASP A 311 10.10 -10.20 -20.65
N LEU A 312 10.52 -8.93 -20.57
CA LEU A 312 11.82 -8.55 -20.00
C LEU A 312 11.93 -8.97 -18.54
N LYS A 313 10.90 -8.70 -17.73
CA LYS A 313 10.86 -9.11 -16.32
C LYS A 313 10.98 -10.62 -16.17
N LYS A 314 10.23 -11.37 -16.97
CA LYS A 314 10.28 -12.84 -16.97
C LYS A 314 11.68 -13.37 -17.29
N ALA A 315 12.36 -12.81 -18.29
CA ALA A 315 13.73 -13.22 -18.61
C ALA A 315 14.71 -12.93 -17.46
N VAL A 316 14.55 -11.79 -16.77
CA VAL A 316 15.35 -11.47 -15.58
C VAL A 316 15.04 -12.43 -14.43
N GLU A 317 13.77 -12.71 -14.14
CA GLU A 317 13.32 -13.61 -13.07
C GLU A 317 13.63 -15.10 -13.34
N ASP A 318 14.02 -15.43 -14.58
CA ASP A 318 14.57 -16.75 -14.94
C ASP A 318 16.04 -16.93 -14.55
N VAL A 319 16.74 -15.85 -14.22
CA VAL A 319 18.17 -15.85 -13.88
C VAL A 319 18.41 -15.33 -12.46
N PHE A 320 17.66 -14.33 -12.04
CA PHE A 320 17.79 -13.65 -10.76
C PHE A 320 16.59 -13.88 -9.86
N THR A 321 16.82 -13.83 -8.55
CA THR A 321 15.75 -13.65 -7.56
C THR A 321 15.03 -12.32 -7.79
N ILE A 322 13.76 -12.23 -7.41
CA ILE A 322 12.93 -11.01 -7.60
C ILE A 322 13.58 -9.79 -6.93
N ASP A 323 14.17 -9.96 -5.75
CA ASP A 323 14.83 -8.87 -5.03
C ASP A 323 16.06 -8.35 -5.76
N CYS A 324 16.90 -9.27 -6.26
CA CYS A 324 18.05 -8.90 -7.08
C CYS A 324 17.59 -8.26 -8.39
N ALA A 325 16.56 -8.82 -9.04
CA ALA A 325 15.95 -8.25 -10.24
C ALA A 325 15.46 -6.81 -10.02
N GLN A 326 14.80 -6.56 -8.90
CA GLN A 326 14.28 -5.25 -8.54
C GLN A 326 15.41 -4.23 -8.34
N LYS A 327 16.49 -4.61 -7.64
CA LYS A 327 17.62 -3.73 -7.31
C LYS A 327 18.54 -3.46 -8.50
N VAL A 328 18.77 -4.48 -9.32
CA VAL A 328 19.74 -4.43 -10.41
C VAL A 328 19.10 -3.92 -11.69
N PHE A 329 17.87 -4.34 -11.99
CA PHE A 329 17.24 -4.04 -13.28
C PHE A 329 16.05 -3.09 -13.15
N TYR A 330 15.09 -3.39 -12.28
CA TYR A 330 13.80 -2.69 -12.36
C TYR A 330 13.90 -1.25 -11.89
N SER A 331 14.47 -0.99 -10.71
CA SER A 331 14.64 0.37 -10.21
C SER A 331 15.60 1.22 -11.05
N ARG A 332 16.51 0.60 -11.81
CA ARG A 332 17.48 1.32 -12.65
C ARG A 332 16.93 1.64 -14.03
N TYR A 333 16.21 0.70 -14.64
CA TYR A 333 15.87 0.77 -16.06
C TYR A 333 14.38 0.70 -16.37
N LEU A 334 13.55 0.03 -15.57
CA LEU A 334 12.12 -0.14 -15.88
C LEU A 334 11.22 0.84 -15.12
N THR A 335 11.60 1.17 -13.89
CA THR A 335 10.88 2.09 -13.00
C THR A 335 11.88 3.00 -12.25
N PRO A 336 12.71 3.79 -12.96
CA PRO A 336 13.61 4.74 -12.32
C PRO A 336 12.87 5.92 -11.68
N ASP A 337 13.40 6.41 -10.55
CA ASP A 337 12.77 7.48 -9.76
C ASP A 337 12.92 8.89 -10.36
N LYS A 338 14.03 9.15 -11.07
CA LYS A 338 14.39 10.49 -11.56
C LYS A 338 14.60 10.57 -13.07
N ASP A 339 14.79 9.42 -13.71
CA ASP A 339 15.02 9.30 -15.14
C ASP A 339 13.78 8.71 -15.81
N ARG A 340 13.73 8.76 -17.15
CA ARG A 340 12.68 8.05 -17.88
C ARG A 340 13.04 6.55 -17.97
N PRO A 341 12.05 5.65 -17.94
CA PRO A 341 12.30 4.22 -18.13
C PRO A 341 13.05 3.95 -19.43
N LEU A 342 14.05 3.07 -19.39
CA LEU A 342 14.73 2.57 -20.58
C LEU A 342 13.76 1.83 -21.49
N TYR A 343 12.86 1.02 -20.93
CA TYR A 343 11.84 0.28 -21.68
C TYR A 343 10.44 0.65 -21.23
N LYS A 344 9.51 0.70 -22.19
CA LYS A 344 8.12 1.09 -21.95
C LYS A 344 7.16 0.34 -22.86
N ASP A 345 6.01 -0.03 -22.31
CA ASP A 345 4.89 -0.55 -23.07
C ASP A 345 4.00 0.60 -23.57
N TYR A 346 3.64 0.55 -24.85
CA TYR A 346 2.65 1.44 -25.44
C TYR A 346 1.82 0.69 -26.49
N GLU A 347 0.49 0.72 -26.34
CA GLU A 347 -0.46 0.01 -27.22
C GLU A 347 -0.11 -1.46 -27.48
N GLY A 348 0.36 -2.17 -26.44
CA GLY A 348 0.70 -3.59 -26.50
C GLY A 348 2.01 -3.90 -27.22
N LYS A 349 2.88 -2.91 -27.40
CA LYS A 349 4.23 -3.06 -27.98
C LYS A 349 5.29 -2.51 -27.04
N LEU A 350 6.48 -3.11 -27.11
CA LEU A 350 7.65 -2.69 -26.37
C LEU A 350 8.43 -1.61 -27.13
N TYR A 351 8.87 -0.59 -26.40
CA TYR A 351 9.71 0.49 -26.89
C TYR A 351 10.95 0.66 -26.01
N VAL A 352 12.05 1.11 -26.61
CA VAL A 352 13.31 1.42 -25.95
C VAL A 352 13.69 2.88 -26.12
N ASP A 353 14.28 3.46 -25.08
CA ASP A 353 14.87 4.79 -25.12
C ASP A 353 16.06 4.84 -26.11
N LYS A 354 15.98 5.74 -27.09
CA LYS A 354 17.05 5.96 -28.09
C LYS A 354 18.32 6.59 -27.53
N ASN A 355 18.26 7.19 -26.35
CA ASN A 355 19.38 7.85 -25.70
C ASN A 355 20.19 6.92 -24.80
N ASN A 356 19.87 5.62 -24.75
CA ASN A 356 20.68 4.67 -24.00
C ASN A 356 22.09 4.59 -24.61
N GLY A 357 23.09 5.05 -23.87
CA GLY A 357 24.49 4.94 -24.25
C GLY A 357 25.05 3.61 -23.79
N GLY A 358 25.60 2.81 -24.71
CA GLY A 358 26.20 1.54 -24.35
C GLY A 358 27.43 1.72 -23.46
N HIS A 359 27.42 1.10 -22.30
CA HIS A 359 28.63 0.87 -21.51
C HIS A 359 29.05 -0.59 -21.70
N GLY A 360 30.25 -0.79 -22.26
CA GLY A 360 30.78 -2.14 -22.49
C GLY A 360 30.96 -2.89 -21.16
N TRP A 361 30.82 -4.20 -21.21
CA TRP A 361 31.14 -5.09 -20.09
C TRP A 361 32.57 -5.59 -20.26
N ALA A 362 33.48 -5.15 -19.39
CA ALA A 362 34.91 -5.48 -19.48
C ALA A 362 35.37 -6.53 -18.46
N THR A 363 34.47 -6.95 -17.56
CA THR A 363 34.77 -7.92 -16.51
C THR A 363 34.54 -9.34 -16.99
N GLU A 364 35.55 -10.19 -16.92
CA GLU A 364 35.37 -11.63 -17.10
C GLU A 364 35.29 -12.35 -15.75
N PHE A 365 34.45 -13.38 -15.69
CA PHE A 365 34.23 -14.18 -14.50
C PHE A 365 34.93 -15.53 -14.65
N LEU A 366 35.97 -15.79 -13.87
CA LEU A 366 36.76 -17.01 -13.95
C LEU A 366 36.07 -18.13 -13.17
N ILE A 367 34.99 -18.68 -13.71
CA ILE A 367 34.14 -19.69 -13.04
C ILE A 367 34.93 -20.93 -12.59
N ASP A 368 35.98 -21.31 -13.33
CA ASP A 368 36.81 -22.46 -12.97
C ASP A 368 37.54 -22.29 -11.62
N THR A 369 37.73 -21.04 -11.16
CA THR A 369 38.34 -20.75 -9.85
C THR A 369 37.32 -20.68 -8.70
N ALA A 370 36.03 -20.82 -9.01
CA ALA A 370 34.95 -20.70 -8.04
C ALA A 370 35.08 -21.72 -6.90
N LYS A 371 34.89 -21.26 -5.66
CA LYS A 371 34.93 -22.05 -4.43
C LYS A 371 33.77 -21.72 -3.52
N LEU A 372 33.14 -22.74 -2.99
CA LEU A 372 32.08 -22.57 -1.99
C LEU A 372 32.68 -21.97 -0.70
N LYS A 373 32.07 -20.90 -0.21
CA LYS A 373 32.44 -20.22 1.03
C LYS A 373 31.56 -20.64 2.19
N GLY A 374 30.29 -20.89 1.90
CA GLY A 374 29.29 -21.32 2.85
C GLY A 374 28.00 -21.67 2.13
N GLN A 375 27.18 -22.50 2.78
CA GLN A 375 25.85 -22.82 2.31
C GLN A 375 24.95 -23.07 3.51
N LYS A 376 23.68 -22.70 3.36
CA LYS A 376 22.67 -22.88 4.40
C LYS A 376 21.31 -22.97 3.75
N ASP A 377 20.50 -23.91 4.21
CA ASP A 377 19.14 -24.11 3.70
C ASP A 377 19.14 -24.29 2.17
N GLN A 378 18.56 -23.35 1.42
CA GLN A 378 18.51 -23.37 -0.04
C GLN A 378 19.50 -22.38 -0.70
N SER A 379 20.45 -21.83 0.05
CA SER A 379 21.39 -20.81 -0.44
C SER A 379 22.84 -21.23 -0.34
N ALA A 380 23.67 -20.70 -1.24
CA ALA A 380 25.11 -20.89 -1.26
C ALA A 380 25.82 -19.59 -1.62
N GLU A 381 26.97 -19.36 -0.96
CA GLU A 381 27.92 -18.29 -1.26
C GLU A 381 29.16 -18.88 -1.91
N ILE A 382 29.53 -18.33 -3.06
CA ILE A 382 30.59 -18.85 -3.92
C ILE A 382 31.52 -17.69 -4.26
N GLU A 383 32.80 -17.84 -3.98
CA GLU A 383 33.83 -16.85 -4.32
C GLU A 383 34.56 -17.28 -5.59
N LEU A 384 34.74 -16.38 -6.54
CA LEU A 384 35.52 -16.60 -7.77
C LEU A 384 36.38 -15.41 -8.13
N ASP A 385 37.42 -15.64 -8.92
CA ASP A 385 38.32 -14.58 -9.38
C ASP A 385 37.75 -13.90 -10.63
N THR A 386 38.03 -12.62 -10.80
CA THR A 386 37.61 -11.85 -11.98
C THR A 386 38.82 -11.27 -12.70
N THR A 387 38.66 -10.91 -13.96
CA THR A 387 39.59 -10.03 -14.68
C THR A 387 38.84 -8.82 -15.21
N VAL A 388 39.55 -7.70 -15.38
CA VAL A 388 39.03 -6.52 -16.05
C VAL A 388 40.05 -6.10 -17.10
N LEU A 389 39.68 -6.14 -18.39
CA LEU A 389 40.61 -5.88 -19.49
C LEU A 389 41.90 -6.72 -19.40
N ASP A 390 41.75 -8.02 -19.14
CA ASP A 390 42.84 -8.99 -18.96
C ASP A 390 43.71 -8.82 -17.68
N ASP A 391 43.52 -7.75 -16.91
CA ASP A 391 44.20 -7.57 -15.63
C ASP A 391 43.46 -8.29 -14.48
N PRO A 392 44.15 -8.86 -13.48
CA PRO A 392 43.50 -9.47 -12.32
C PRO A 392 42.61 -8.46 -11.58
N GLY A 393 41.33 -8.81 -11.43
CA GLY A 393 40.34 -8.04 -10.69
C GLY A 393 40.21 -8.50 -9.24
N ASP A 394 39.32 -7.83 -8.51
CA ASP A 394 38.93 -8.26 -7.17
C ASP A 394 38.14 -9.56 -7.23
N LYS A 395 38.23 -10.34 -6.15
CA LYS A 395 37.38 -11.53 -6.00
C LYS A 395 35.92 -11.13 -5.86
N LEU A 396 35.05 -11.87 -6.53
CA LEU A 396 33.62 -11.68 -6.43
C LEU A 396 33.00 -12.82 -5.61
N THR A 397 32.21 -12.45 -4.60
CA THR A 397 31.32 -13.39 -3.91
C THR A 397 29.93 -13.33 -4.51
N ILE A 398 29.49 -14.46 -5.06
CA ILE A 398 28.17 -14.65 -5.64
C ILE A 398 27.30 -15.45 -4.67
N SER A 399 26.07 -14.98 -4.46
CA SER A 399 25.03 -15.72 -3.74
C SER A 399 24.06 -16.34 -4.73
N ILE A 400 23.76 -17.62 -4.58
CA ILE A 400 22.73 -18.34 -5.33
C ILE A 400 21.68 -18.92 -4.39
N VAL A 401 20.44 -19.04 -4.86
CA VAL A 401 19.33 -19.63 -4.11
C VAL A 401 18.56 -20.61 -5.00
N TYR A 402 18.17 -21.74 -4.44
CA TYR A 402 17.33 -22.74 -5.10
C TYR A 402 15.86 -22.48 -4.76
N VAL A 403 15.07 -22.16 -5.79
CA VAL A 403 13.64 -21.84 -5.66
C VAL A 403 12.89 -22.42 -6.85
N ASN A 404 11.75 -23.09 -6.61
CA ASN A 404 10.87 -23.65 -7.65
C ASN A 404 11.65 -24.52 -8.66
N ASP A 405 12.42 -25.47 -8.15
CA ASP A 405 13.24 -26.42 -8.91
C ASP A 405 14.35 -25.80 -9.79
N LYS A 406 14.70 -24.52 -9.59
CA LYS A 406 15.80 -23.84 -10.29
C LYS A 406 16.70 -23.04 -9.37
N TRP A 407 17.98 -22.95 -9.75
CA TRP A 407 18.95 -22.03 -9.15
C TRP A 407 18.82 -20.64 -9.76
N LEU A 408 18.87 -19.61 -8.91
CA LEU A 408 18.81 -18.20 -9.28
C LEU A 408 19.96 -17.43 -8.61
N LEU A 409 20.42 -16.36 -9.24
CA LEU A 409 21.34 -15.39 -8.64
C LEU A 409 20.59 -14.53 -7.61
N ALA A 410 21.10 -14.51 -6.39
CA ALA A 410 20.64 -13.63 -5.31
C ALA A 410 21.57 -12.44 -5.07
N SER A 411 22.70 -12.38 -5.77
CA SER A 411 23.63 -11.26 -5.77
C SER A 411 23.76 -10.66 -7.16
N ARG A 412 24.24 -9.42 -7.19
CA ARG A 412 24.67 -8.73 -8.41
C ARG A 412 26.03 -9.22 -8.89
N LEU A 413 26.37 -8.87 -10.13
CA LEU A 413 27.68 -9.12 -10.73
C LEU A 413 28.58 -7.88 -10.75
N ASP A 414 28.04 -6.70 -10.41
CA ASP A 414 28.67 -5.36 -10.45
C ASP A 414 28.88 -4.68 -9.08
#